data_AF-A0AAV1S7D5-F1
#
_entry.id   AF-A0AAV1S7D5-F1
#
_cell.length_a   1.000
_cell.length_b   1.000
_cell.length_c   1.000
_cell.angle_alpha   90.00
_cell.angle_beta   90.00
_cell.angle_gamma   90.00
#
_symmetry.space_group_name_H-M   'P 1'
#
loop_
_entity.id
_entity.type
_entity.pdbx_description
1 polymer ?
#
loop_
_entity_poly.entity_id
_entity_poly.type
_entity_poly.pdbx_seq_one_letter_code
_entity_poly.pdbx_strand_id
1 'polypeptide(L)'
;MDKAIDAMKKGFAVLKLERCHWRPSHGILMAIAEHFEKHGNFEDGNHYIEVVHRLGVATLPLYKLFLRMHLNAQRPALGILKMMEKDKVKLDDETSALVQAFNS
;
A
#
# COMPACT_ATOMS: atom_id res chain seq x y z
N MET A 1 -8.89 9.24 -14.63
CA MET A 1 -8.24 8.51 -13.52
C MET A 1 -7.03 7.74 -14.04
N ASP A 2 -7.19 7.03 -15.16
CA ASP A 2 -6.10 6.36 -15.89
C ASP A 2 -4.90 7.26 -16.17
N LYS A 3 -5.13 8.54 -16.51
CA LYS A 3 -4.05 9.51 -16.74
C LYS A 3 -3.21 9.82 -15.50
N ALA A 4 -3.79 9.79 -14.29
CA ALA A 4 -3.05 10.04 -13.06
C ALA A 4 -2.20 8.82 -12.66
N ILE A 5 -2.77 7.61 -12.82
CA ILE A 5 -2.06 6.35 -12.61
C ILE A 5 -0.96 6.17 -13.65
N ASP A 6 -1.23 6.53 -14.90
CA ASP A 6 -0.26 6.47 -16.00
C ASP A 6 0.85 7.51 -15.82
N ALA A 7 0.52 8.74 -15.40
CA ALA A 7 1.53 9.74 -15.02
C ALA A 7 2.39 9.26 -13.83
N MET A 8 1.79 8.57 -12.87
CA MET A 8 2.52 7.98 -11.74
C MET A 8 3.43 6.83 -12.19
N LYS A 9 2.94 5.90 -13.01
CA LYS A 9 3.74 4.82 -13.61
C LYS A 9 4.90 5.37 -14.44
N LYS A 10 4.65 6.40 -15.26
CA LYS A 10 5.67 7.10 -16.04
C LYS A 10 6.67 7.84 -15.15
N GLY A 11 6.19 8.53 -14.11
CA GLY A 11 7.03 9.14 -13.09
C GLY A 11 7.97 8.11 -12.46
N PHE A 12 7.45 6.96 -12.03
CA PHE A 12 8.24 5.84 -11.50
C PHE A 12 9.22 5.23 -12.51
N ALA A 13 8.86 5.17 -13.79
CA ALA A 13 9.77 4.72 -14.83
C ALA A 13 10.93 5.71 -15.04
N VAL A 14 10.69 7.02 -14.93
CA VAL A 14 11.75 8.04 -14.95
C VAL A 14 12.65 7.96 -13.71
N LEU A 15 12.14 7.48 -12.56
CA LEU A 15 12.99 7.27 -11.36
C LEU A 15 14.02 6.15 -11.52
N LYS A 16 13.82 5.22 -12.46
CA LYS A 16 14.84 4.21 -12.79
C LYS A 16 16.07 4.81 -13.47
N LEU A 17 16.00 6.05 -13.96
CA LEU A 17 17.18 6.84 -14.32
C LEU A 17 17.75 7.39 -13.00
N GLU A 18 18.91 6.87 -12.61
CA GLU A 18 19.57 6.92 -11.29
C GLU A 18 19.76 8.29 -10.59
N ARG A 19 19.16 9.38 -11.09
CA ARG A 19 19.28 10.74 -10.54
C ARG A 19 17.99 11.32 -9.96
N CYS A 20 16.84 10.65 -10.07
CA CYS A 20 15.60 11.12 -9.47
C CYS A 20 15.24 10.33 -8.21
N HIS A 21 15.62 10.87 -7.04
CA HIS A 21 15.14 10.40 -5.72
C HIS A 21 13.74 10.95 -5.42
N TRP A 22 12.76 10.72 -6.30
CA TRP A 22 11.40 11.13 -6.00
C TRP A 22 10.85 10.27 -4.87
N ARG A 23 10.64 10.91 -3.72
CA ARG A 23 9.99 10.33 -2.56
C ARG A 23 8.61 11.01 -2.41
N PRO A 24 7.52 10.38 -2.88
CA PRO A 24 6.20 10.96 -2.70
C PRO A 24 5.92 11.19 -1.20
N SER A 25 5.25 12.29 -0.87
CA SER A 25 4.91 12.59 0.52
C SER A 25 3.92 11.57 1.05
N HIS A 26 3.95 11.32 2.37
CA HIS A 26 3.02 10.39 3.01
C HIS A 26 1.56 10.74 2.72
N GLY A 27 1.20 12.04 2.70
CA GLY A 27 -0.15 12.49 2.37
C GLY A 27 -0.60 12.11 0.96
N ILE A 28 0.29 12.19 -0.04
CA ILE A 28 -0.03 11.74 -1.41
C ILE A 28 -0.26 10.23 -1.42
N LEU A 29 0.58 9.48 -0.70
CA LEU A 29 0.47 8.03 -0.65
C LEU A 29 -0.86 7.58 0.00
N MET A 30 -1.27 8.25 1.07
CA MET A 30 -2.54 7.99 1.75
C MET A 30 -3.74 8.38 0.89
N ALA A 31 -3.73 9.55 0.25
CA ALA A 31 -4.84 9.99 -0.60
C ALA A 31 -5.11 9.03 -1.77
N ILE A 32 -4.05 8.45 -2.35
CA ILE A 32 -4.19 7.41 -3.39
C ILE A 32 -4.75 6.10 -2.81
N ALA A 33 -4.30 5.69 -1.62
CA ALA A 33 -4.81 4.49 -0.96
C ALA A 33 -6.29 4.60 -0.58
N GLU A 34 -6.69 5.71 0.03
CA GLU A 34 -8.08 6.04 0.37
C GLU A 34 -8.97 6.06 -0.87
N HIS A 35 -8.43 6.51 -2.01
CA HIS A 35 -9.13 6.46 -3.27
C HIS A 35 -9.45 5.02 -3.69
N PHE A 36 -8.49 4.09 -3.58
CA PHE A 36 -8.73 2.68 -3.89
C PHE A 36 -9.73 2.02 -2.93
N GLU A 37 -9.64 2.31 -1.63
CA GLU A 37 -10.59 1.83 -0.63
C GLU A 37 -12.01 2.30 -0.93
N LYS A 38 -12.20 3.60 -1.20
CA LYS A 38 -13.51 4.20 -1.48
C LYS A 38 -14.19 3.62 -2.72
N HIS A 39 -13.41 3.23 -3.73
CA HIS A 39 -13.94 2.69 -4.99
C HIS A 39 -13.92 1.15 -5.03
N GLY A 40 -13.47 0.49 -3.95
CA GLY A 40 -13.36 -0.97 -3.89
C GLY A 40 -12.47 -1.56 -4.98
N ASN A 41 -11.45 -0.81 -5.44
CA ASN A 41 -10.57 -1.27 -6.52
C ASN A 41 -9.39 -2.06 -5.92
N PHE A 42 -9.62 -3.36 -5.72
CA PHE A 42 -8.69 -4.28 -5.06
C PHE A 42 -7.43 -4.56 -5.86
N GLU A 43 -7.55 -4.83 -7.16
CA GLU A 43 -6.43 -5.26 -7.98
C GLU A 43 -5.41 -4.13 -8.16
N ASP A 44 -5.88 -2.91 -8.49
CA ASP A 44 -5.00 -1.75 -8.59
C ASP A 44 -4.46 -1.33 -7.21
N GLY A 45 -5.25 -1.47 -6.15
CA GLY A 45 -4.81 -1.24 -4.77
C GLY A 45 -3.68 -2.17 -4.34
N ASN A 46 -3.76 -3.46 -4.68
CA ASN A 46 -2.71 -4.44 -4.42
C ASN A 46 -1.43 -4.13 -5.18
N HIS A 47 -1.56 -3.83 -6.48
CA HIS A 47 -0.41 -3.41 -7.27
C HIS A 47 0.24 -2.14 -6.71
N TYR A 48 -0.56 -1.20 -6.26
CA TYR A 48 -0.10 0.04 -5.66
C TYR A 48 0.72 -0.20 -4.39
N ILE A 49 0.19 -0.96 -3.42
CA ILE A 49 0.94 -1.21 -2.17
C ILE A 49 2.24 -1.97 -2.42
N GLU A 50 2.28 -2.89 -3.39
CA GLU A 50 3.53 -3.53 -3.80
C GLU A 50 4.56 -2.54 -4.32
N VAL A 51 4.16 -1.56 -5.13
CA VAL A 51 5.05 -0.52 -5.64
C VAL A 51 5.56 0.34 -4.49
N VAL A 52 4.68 0.74 -3.56
CA VAL A 52 5.06 1.56 -2.41
C VAL A 52 6.02 0.82 -1.47
N HIS A 53 5.80 -0.47 -1.25
CA HIS A 53 6.70 -1.35 -0.50
C HIS A 53 8.09 -1.43 -1.18
N ARG A 54 8.14 -1.69 -2.50
CA ARG A 54 9.41 -1.75 -3.26
C ARG A 54 10.19 -0.44 -3.23
N LEU A 55 9.51 0.70 -3.10
CA LEU A 55 10.14 2.01 -2.95
C LEU A 55 10.70 2.26 -1.54
N GLY A 56 10.40 1.40 -0.55
CA GLY A 56 10.84 1.55 0.84
C GLY A 56 10.19 2.72 1.56
N VAL A 57 9.02 3.17 1.11
CA VAL A 57 8.29 4.32 1.66
C VAL A 57 6.93 3.94 2.25
N ALA A 58 6.64 2.64 2.34
CA ALA A 58 5.45 2.13 3.00
C ALA A 58 5.48 2.43 4.50
N THR A 59 4.30 2.61 5.09
CA THR A 59 4.13 3.02 6.48
C THR A 59 3.01 2.21 7.13
N LEU A 60 3.01 2.12 8.47
CA LEU A 60 1.97 1.40 9.20
C LEU A 60 0.53 1.85 8.84
N PRO A 61 0.21 3.16 8.75
CA PRO A 61 -1.15 3.58 8.38
C PRO A 61 -1.57 3.09 7.00
N LEU A 62 -0.63 3.06 6.04
CA LEU A 62 -0.88 2.53 4.70
C LEU A 62 -1.19 1.03 4.76
N TYR A 63 -0.35 0.25 5.45
CA TYR A 63 -0.59 -1.18 5.62
C TYR A 63 -1.92 -1.48 6.32
N LYS A 64 -2.24 -0.73 7.38
CA LYS A 64 -3.49 -0.86 8.12
C LYS A 64 -4.72 -0.63 7.23
N LEU A 65 -4.68 0.39 6.37
CA LEU A 65 -5.76 0.66 5.41
C LEU A 65 -5.99 -0.53 4.48
N PHE A 66 -4.92 -1.07 3.89
CA PHE A 66 -5.04 -2.23 3.01
C PHE A 66 -5.46 -3.52 3.73
N LEU A 67 -5.03 -3.74 4.99
CA LEU A 67 -5.54 -4.85 5.79
C LEU A 67 -7.06 -4.73 6.03
N ARG A 68 -7.56 -3.54 6.37
CA ARG A 68 -9.00 -3.29 6.50
C ARG A 68 -9.76 -3.55 5.21
N MET A 69 -9.21 -3.05 4.09
CA MET A 69 -9.78 -3.26 2.77
C MET A 69 -9.93 -4.76 2.48
N HIS A 70 -8.88 -5.55 2.72
CA HIS A 70 -8.90 -7.00 2.54
C HIS A 70 -9.90 -7.70 3.46
N LEU A 71 -9.97 -7.30 4.73
CA LEU A 71 -10.88 -7.88 5.72
C LEU A 71 -12.34 -7.62 5.32
N ASN A 72 -12.66 -6.39 4.94
CA ASN A 72 -14.00 -6.00 4.49
C ASN A 72 -14.44 -6.75 3.23
N ALA A 73 -13.49 -7.12 2.37
CA ALA A 73 -13.76 -7.89 1.16
C ALA A 73 -13.66 -9.41 1.35
N GLN A 74 -13.43 -9.88 2.58
CA GLN A 74 -13.20 -11.29 2.89
C GLN A 74 -12.11 -11.93 2.01
N ARG A 75 -11.08 -11.14 1.67
CA ARG A 75 -9.95 -11.59 0.85
C ARG A 75 -8.71 -11.84 1.73
N PRO A 76 -7.90 -12.86 1.42
CA PRO A 76 -6.66 -13.11 2.16
C PRO A 76 -5.68 -11.95 1.97
N ALA A 77 -4.94 -11.60 3.04
CA ALA A 77 -3.96 -10.50 3.04
C ALA A 77 -2.50 -10.98 3.15
N LEU A 78 -2.21 -12.24 2.80
CA LEU A 78 -0.87 -12.86 2.96
C LEU A 78 0.27 -12.05 2.33
N GLY A 79 0.01 -11.41 1.18
CA GLY A 79 1.00 -10.54 0.53
C GLY A 79 1.34 -9.33 1.38
N ILE A 80 0.33 -8.67 1.96
CA ILE A 80 0.48 -7.49 2.82
C ILE A 80 1.23 -7.86 4.10
N LEU A 81 0.86 -8.96 4.74
CA LEU A 81 1.53 -9.43 5.96
C LEU A 81 3.02 -9.69 5.74
N LYS A 82 3.38 -10.32 4.62
CA LYS A 82 4.80 -10.54 4.25
C LYS A 82 5.55 -9.24 3.98
N MET A 83 4.89 -8.22 3.41
CA MET A 83 5.51 -6.91 3.19
C MET A 83 5.76 -6.18 4.52
N MET A 84 4.81 -6.23 5.45
CA MET A 84 4.96 -5.65 6.79
C MET A 84 6.10 -6.29 7.58
N GLU A 85 6.23 -7.62 7.51
CA GLU A 85 7.31 -8.37 8.15
C GLU A 85 8.68 -7.94 7.59
N LYS A 86 8.80 -7.83 6.26
CA LYS A 86 10.02 -7.37 5.59
C LYS A 86 10.39 -5.94 5.97
N ASP A 87 9.40 -5.07 6.07
CA ASP A 87 9.60 -3.67 6.45
C ASP A 87 9.81 -3.49 7.96
N LYS A 88 9.75 -4.58 8.74
CA LYS A 88 9.92 -4.60 10.21
C LYS A 88 9.04 -3.57 10.91
N VAL A 89 7.83 -3.37 10.40
CA VAL A 89 6.91 -2.37 10.92
C VAL A 89 6.46 -2.76 12.31
N LYS A 90 6.63 -1.87 13.29
CA LYS A 90 6.09 -2.06 14.63
C LYS A 90 4.57 -1.97 14.57
N LEU A 91 3.89 -3.02 15.00
CA LEU A 91 2.43 -3.05 15.06
C LEU A 91 1.93 -2.26 16.27
N ASP A 92 0.82 -1.55 16.08
CA ASP A 92 0.00 -1.06 17.18
C ASP A 92 -1.09 -2.10 17.51
N ASP A 93 -1.85 -1.84 18.58
CA ASP A 93 -2.85 -2.78 19.09
C ASP A 93 -3.95 -3.05 18.04
N GLU A 94 -4.37 -2.02 17.32
CA GLU A 94 -5.37 -2.11 16.27
C GLU A 94 -4.89 -2.97 15.10
N THR A 95 -3.66 -2.74 14.63
CA THR A 95 -3.09 -3.53 13.53
C THR A 95 -2.84 -4.96 13.97
N SER A 96 -2.45 -5.17 15.23
CA SER A 96 -2.28 -6.52 15.79
C SER A 96 -3.60 -7.29 15.77
N ALA A 97 -4.71 -6.65 16.14
CA ALA A 97 -6.04 -7.24 16.06
C ALA A 97 -6.44 -7.58 14.61
N LEU A 98 -6.13 -6.69 13.64
CA LEU A 98 -6.37 -6.97 12.21
C LEU A 98 -5.57 -8.19 11.73
N VAL A 99 -4.30 -8.29 12.11
CA VAL A 99 -3.44 -9.44 11.74
C VAL A 99 -3.99 -10.73 12.34
N GLN A 100 -4.46 -10.71 13.59
CA GLN A 100 -5.07 -11.88 14.23
C GLN A 100 -6.34 -12.34 13.51
N ALA A 101 -7.16 -11.40 13.02
CA ALA A 101 -8.38 -11.71 12.27
C ALA A 101 -8.14 -12.43 10.93
N PHE A 102 -6.93 -12.37 10.37
CA PHE A 102 -6.55 -13.14 9.18
C PHE A 102 -6.00 -14.54 9.50
N ASN A 103 -5.68 -14.80 10.77
CA ASN A 103 -5.13 -16.08 11.23
C ASN A 103 -6.16 -16.95 11.98
N SER A 104 -7.35 -16.40 12.25
CA SER A 104 -8.51 -17.07 12.85
C SER A 104 -9.38 -17.75 11.79
#